data_AF-A0A9K3PCZ4-F1
#
_entry.id   AF-A0A9K3PCZ4-F1
#
_cell.length_a   1.000
_cell.length_b   1.000
_cell.length_c   1.000
_cell.angle_alpha   90.00
_cell.angle_beta   90.00
_cell.angle_gamma   90.00
#
_symmetry.space_group_name_H-M   'P 1'
#
loop_
_entity.id
_entity.type
_entity.pdbx_description
1 polymer ?
#
loop_
_entity_poly.entity_id
_entity_poly.type
_entity_poly.pdbx_seq_one_letter_code
_entity_poly.pdbx_strand_id
1 'polypeptide(L)'
;MGPTITNTGVMLMDVPAFEAEWPSILQYTKRQPQFPGHDQLLLNSYFESQLLGTSQDTRSAKRSLMSINWNWKAYWKLEPRSHESIKVLHFHGPKPGKGLEEMAMCQIDMDRVIPGYRRHISHAICCDQGKTANWAVNLFNQFSAPRHEVCDT
;
A
#
# COMPACT_ATOMS: atom_id res chain seq x y z
N MET A 1 17.12 12.36 -5.76
CA MET A 1 15.88 11.56 -5.80
C MET A 1 15.51 11.25 -4.35
N GLY A 2 14.29 11.53 -3.91
CA GLY A 2 13.85 11.21 -2.54
C GLY A 2 13.82 9.69 -2.29
N PRO A 3 13.78 9.24 -1.03
CA PRO A 3 13.69 7.81 -0.72
C PRO A 3 12.43 7.21 -1.37
N THR A 4 12.58 6.00 -1.91
CA THR A 4 11.46 5.29 -2.52
C THR A 4 10.65 4.65 -1.40
N ILE A 5 9.62 5.35 -0.92
CA ILE A 5 8.74 4.80 0.12
C ILE A 5 8.02 3.58 -0.46
N THR A 6 8.42 2.40 -0.01
CA THR A 6 7.80 1.13 -0.40
C THR A 6 6.56 0.89 0.47
N ASN A 7 5.48 0.40 -0.12
CA ASN A 7 4.27 0.14 0.67
C ASN A 7 4.43 -1.09 1.57
N THR A 8 3.99 -0.99 2.83
CA THR A 8 4.08 -2.07 3.83
C THR A 8 2.78 -2.82 4.06
N GLY A 9 1.69 -2.48 3.34
CA GLY A 9 0.40 -3.14 3.54
C GLY A 9 0.31 -4.58 3.05
N VAL A 10 1.30 -5.05 2.29
CA VAL A 10 1.46 -6.47 1.94
C VAL A 10 2.93 -6.82 2.08
N MET A 11 3.23 -7.81 2.93
CA MET A 11 4.57 -8.31 3.19
C MET A 11 4.55 -9.82 3.29
N LEU A 12 5.51 -10.49 2.64
CA LEU A 12 5.88 -11.86 2.95
C LEU A 12 7.01 -11.81 3.99
N MET A 13 6.84 -12.51 5.10
CA MET A 13 7.71 -12.36 6.26
C MET A 13 8.09 -13.73 6.84
N ASP A 14 9.38 -13.91 7.09
CA ASP A 14 9.87 -14.91 8.05
C ASP A 14 9.64 -14.33 9.45
N VAL A 15 8.64 -14.87 10.17
CA VAL A 15 8.18 -14.32 11.45
C VAL A 15 9.28 -14.41 12.52
N PRO A 16 9.93 -15.57 12.77
CA PRO A 16 11.06 -15.65 13.70
C PRO A 16 12.21 -14.69 13.37
N ALA A 17 12.59 -14.58 12.09
CA ALA A 17 13.66 -13.67 11.70
C ALA A 17 13.26 -12.20 11.92
N PHE A 18 12.02 -11.84 11.63
CA PHE A 18 11.52 -10.48 11.86
C PHE A 18 11.40 -10.14 13.35
N GLU A 19 10.99 -11.09 14.18
CA GLU A 19 10.99 -10.96 15.63
C GLU A 19 12.40 -10.69 16.16
N ALA A 20 13.40 -11.41 15.65
CA ALA A 20 14.80 -11.20 16.01
C ALA A 20 15.34 -9.81 15.59
N GLU A 21 14.76 -9.18 14.56
CA GLU A 21 15.09 -7.80 14.15
C GLU A 21 14.46 -6.74 15.06
N TRP A 22 13.41 -7.08 15.81
CA TRP A 22 12.61 -6.11 16.57
C TRP A 22 13.42 -5.29 17.59
N PRO A 23 14.36 -5.85 18.38
CA PRO A 23 15.21 -5.06 19.28
C PRO A 23 16.00 -3.97 18.55
N SER A 24 16.50 -4.27 17.34
CA SER A 24 17.25 -3.32 16.50
C SER A 24 16.35 -2.22 15.93
N ILE A 25 15.12 -2.57 15.53
CA ILE A 25 14.10 -1.62 15.09
C ILE A 25 13.76 -0.65 16.24
N LEU A 26 13.54 -1.17 17.45
CA LEU A 26 13.27 -0.36 18.64
C LEU A 26 14.45 0.53 19.03
N GLN A 27 15.69 0.05 18.89
CA GLN A 27 16.86 0.87 19.14
C GLN A 27 17.04 1.95 18.07
N TYR A 28 16.68 1.66 16.81
CA TYR A 28 16.66 2.65 15.74
C TYR A 28 15.66 3.78 16.02
N THR A 29 14.43 3.46 16.45
CA THR A 29 13.41 4.49 16.75
C THR A 29 13.81 5.41 17.88
N LYS A 30 14.44 4.89 18.95
CA LYS A 30 14.96 5.70 20.06
C LYS A 30 16.01 6.73 19.64
N ARG A 31 16.70 6.50 18.52
CA ARG A 31 17.72 7.40 17.97
C ARG A 31 17.17 8.42 16.98
N GLN A 32 15.90 8.31 16.57
CA GLN A 32 15.29 9.27 15.68
C GLN A 32 14.84 10.51 16.45
N PRO A 33 15.00 11.72 15.90
CA PRO A 33 14.55 12.96 16.54
C PRO A 33 13.02 13.01 16.67
N GLN A 34 12.31 12.28 15.81
CA GLN A 34 10.86 12.12 15.85
C GLN A 34 10.51 10.65 15.66
N PHE A 35 9.55 10.17 16.46
CA PHE A 35 9.01 8.83 16.27
C PHE A 35 8.30 8.74 14.91
N PRO A 36 8.48 7.67 14.12
CA PRO A 36 7.81 7.56 12.83
C PRO A 36 6.29 7.59 12.96
N GLY A 37 5.63 8.41 12.15
CA GLY A 37 4.18 8.60 12.24
C GLY A 37 3.33 7.39 11.86
N HIS A 38 3.92 6.38 11.21
CA HIS A 38 3.27 5.12 10.83
C HIS A 38 4.31 4.03 10.52
N ASP A 39 3.85 2.77 10.49
CA ASP A 39 4.64 1.57 10.21
C ASP A 39 5.40 1.66 8.87
N GLN A 40 4.75 2.17 7.81
CA GLN A 40 5.40 2.30 6.51
C GLN A 40 6.64 3.18 6.59
N LEU A 41 6.59 4.30 7.32
CA LEU A 41 7.74 5.18 7.46
C LEU A 41 8.84 4.50 8.29
N LEU A 42 8.46 3.88 9.41
CA LEU A 42 9.39 3.16 10.29
C LEU A 42 10.17 2.08 9.54
N LEU A 43 9.46 1.15 8.89
CA LEU A 43 10.08 0.00 8.27
C LEU A 43 10.95 0.42 7.07
N ASN A 44 10.47 1.38 6.27
CA ASN A 44 11.30 1.90 5.17
C ASN A 44 12.56 2.56 5.71
N SER A 45 12.44 3.47 6.67
CA SER A 45 13.59 4.23 7.16
C SER A 45 14.60 3.35 7.90
N TYR A 46 14.12 2.37 8.69
CA TYR A 46 14.98 1.38 9.35
C TYR A 46 15.77 0.58 8.32
N PHE A 47 15.09 -0.12 7.40
CA PHE A 47 15.76 -0.96 6.43
C PHE A 47 16.52 -0.17 5.36
N GLU A 48 16.27 1.13 5.17
CA GLU A 48 17.13 2.01 4.36
C GLU A 48 18.39 2.41 5.10
N SER A 49 18.32 2.70 6.41
CA SER A 49 19.49 3.05 7.22
C SER A 49 20.53 1.94 7.27
N GLN A 50 20.11 0.68 7.18
CA GLN A 50 20.99 -0.49 7.13
C GLN A 50 21.74 -0.61 5.78
N LEU A 51 21.37 0.19 4.77
CA LEU A 51 21.97 0.16 3.42
C LEU A 51 23.05 1.24 3.24
N LEU A 52 23.09 2.22 4.13
CA LEU A 52 24.08 3.29 4.09
C LEU A 52 25.43 2.72 4.54
N GLY A 53 26.19 2.17 3.59
CA GLY A 53 27.54 1.61 3.82
C GLY A 53 27.73 0.18 3.32
N THR A 54 26.73 -0.43 2.67
CA THR A 54 26.81 -1.82 2.20
C THR A 54 26.56 -1.92 0.70
N SER A 55 27.18 -2.89 0.02
CA SER A 55 27.03 -3.10 -1.43
C SER A 55 25.58 -3.45 -1.79
N GLN A 56 25.18 -3.20 -3.04
CA GLN A 56 23.83 -3.47 -3.54
C GLN A 56 23.37 -4.92 -3.32
N ASP A 57 24.29 -5.89 -3.21
CA ASP A 57 24.00 -7.30 -2.89
C ASP A 57 23.38 -7.49 -1.50
N THR A 58 23.83 -6.72 -0.50
CA THR A 58 23.26 -6.77 0.87
C THR A 58 21.87 -6.14 0.97
N ARG A 59 21.50 -5.26 0.01
CA ARG A 59 20.15 -4.68 -0.07
C ARG A 59 19.09 -5.76 -0.24
N SER A 60 19.44 -6.85 -0.93
CA SER A 60 18.57 -8.01 -1.13
C SER A 60 18.50 -8.95 0.08
N ALA A 61 19.48 -8.88 1.00
CA ALA A 61 19.66 -9.91 2.02
C ALA A 61 18.61 -9.88 3.14
N LYS A 62 18.07 -8.70 3.49
CA LYS A 62 17.03 -8.56 4.53
C LYS A 62 15.64 -8.24 4.01
N ARG A 63 15.55 -7.62 2.83
CA ARG A 63 14.26 -7.34 2.18
C ARG A 63 14.39 -7.37 0.67
N SER A 64 13.34 -7.82 0.02
CA SER A 64 13.18 -7.74 -1.43
C SER A 64 11.83 -7.11 -1.75
N LEU A 65 11.76 -6.39 -2.87
CA LEU A 65 10.51 -5.78 -3.31
C LEU A 65 9.69 -6.82 -4.07
N MET A 66 8.45 -7.03 -3.64
CA MET A 66 7.49 -7.79 -4.43
C MET A 66 7.10 -7.02 -5.70
N SER A 67 6.71 -7.74 -6.75
CA SER A 67 6.13 -7.09 -7.93
C SER A 67 4.84 -6.36 -7.54
N ILE A 68 4.53 -5.29 -8.28
CA ILE A 68 3.38 -4.43 -7.98
C ILE A 68 2.04 -5.18 -7.96
N ASN A 69 1.96 -6.29 -8.69
CA ASN A 69 0.78 -7.13 -8.80
C ASN A 69 0.28 -7.66 -7.43
N TRP A 70 1.18 -7.76 -6.44
CA TRP A 70 0.88 -8.22 -5.09
C TRP A 70 0.48 -7.11 -4.12
N ASN A 71 0.48 -5.84 -4.55
CA ASN A 71 0.12 -4.70 -3.71
C ASN A 71 -0.42 -3.55 -4.58
N TRP A 72 -1.36 -3.88 -5.45
CA TRP A 72 -1.90 -2.95 -6.42
C TRP A 72 -3.05 -2.13 -5.83
N LYS A 73 -3.17 -0.86 -6.21
CA LYS A 73 -4.17 0.07 -5.65
C LYS A 73 -5.05 0.63 -6.76
N ALA A 74 -6.35 0.69 -6.52
CA ALA A 74 -7.38 1.09 -7.50
C ALA A 74 -7.29 2.55 -8.02
N TYR A 75 -6.34 3.34 -7.52
CA TYR A 75 -6.14 4.75 -7.88
C TYR A 75 -4.69 5.05 -8.26
N TRP A 76 -3.88 4.03 -8.56
CA TRP A 76 -2.49 4.16 -8.97
C TRP A 76 -2.30 4.11 -10.49
N LYS A 77 -1.41 4.96 -10.99
CA LYS A 77 -0.96 5.03 -12.40
C LYS A 77 -0.09 3.86 -12.85
N LEU A 78 0.30 2.98 -11.93
CA LEU A 78 1.17 1.88 -12.25
C LEU A 78 0.28 0.74 -12.72
N GLU A 79 0.02 0.76 -14.01
CA GLU A 79 -0.71 -0.29 -14.71
C GLU A 79 0.13 -1.57 -14.64
N PRO A 80 -0.32 -2.62 -13.92
CA PRO A 80 -0.03 -3.96 -14.38
C PRO A 80 -0.47 -4.03 -15.84
N ARG A 81 0.27 -4.78 -16.68
CA ARG A 81 -0.02 -4.88 -18.13
C ARG A 81 -1.48 -5.26 -18.44
N SER A 82 -2.18 -5.90 -17.48
CA SER A 82 -3.62 -6.11 -17.46
C SER A 82 -4.14 -6.30 -16.02
N HIS A 83 -5.43 -6.04 -15.79
CA HIS A 83 -6.09 -6.34 -14.50
C HIS A 83 -5.99 -7.82 -14.09
N GLU A 84 -5.92 -8.73 -15.06
CA GLU A 84 -5.79 -10.19 -14.83
C GLU A 84 -4.47 -10.57 -14.13
N SER A 85 -3.45 -9.71 -14.24
CA SER A 85 -2.17 -9.96 -13.59
C SER A 85 -2.15 -9.54 -12.11
N ILE A 86 -3.18 -8.83 -11.63
CA ILE A 86 -3.33 -8.43 -10.23
C ILE A 86 -3.55 -9.68 -9.37
N LYS A 87 -2.80 -9.78 -8.27
CA LYS A 87 -2.90 -10.86 -7.26
C LYS A 87 -3.53 -10.37 -5.96
N VAL A 88 -3.25 -9.13 -5.57
CA VAL A 88 -3.86 -8.51 -4.39
C VAL A 88 -4.26 -7.07 -4.73
N LEU A 89 -5.54 -6.78 -4.51
CA LEU A 89 -6.12 -5.45 -4.56
C LEU A 89 -6.09 -4.82 -3.16
N HIS A 90 -5.27 -3.79 -2.97
CA HIS A 90 -5.06 -3.11 -1.70
C HIS A 90 -5.74 -1.73 -1.66
N PHE A 91 -6.79 -1.62 -0.86
CA PHE A 91 -7.50 -0.36 -0.60
C PHE A 91 -6.77 0.53 0.41
N HIS A 92 -5.57 1.03 0.09
CA HIS A 92 -4.73 1.80 1.02
C HIS A 92 -5.30 3.19 1.41
N GLY A 93 -6.08 3.81 0.52
CA GLY A 93 -6.69 5.13 0.73
C GLY A 93 -8.22 5.04 0.78
N PRO A 94 -8.92 5.44 -0.30
CA PRO A 94 -10.38 5.25 -0.43
C PRO A 94 -10.77 3.80 -0.12
N LYS A 95 -11.80 3.64 0.71
CA LYS A 95 -12.28 2.34 1.17
C LYS A 95 -13.58 1.99 0.46
N PRO A 96 -13.91 0.71 0.27
CA PRO A 96 -15.26 0.29 -0.05
C PRO A 96 -16.25 0.86 0.97
N GLY A 97 -17.39 1.36 0.50
CA GLY A 97 -18.40 2.08 1.27
C GLY A 97 -18.00 3.51 1.70
N LYS A 98 -16.77 3.96 1.42
CA LYS A 98 -16.29 5.30 1.80
C LYS A 98 -15.20 5.81 0.87
N GLY A 99 -15.61 6.58 -0.12
CA GLY A 99 -14.73 7.29 -1.06
C GLY A 99 -14.38 6.50 -2.31
N LEU A 100 -14.38 5.16 -2.28
CA LEU A 100 -14.10 4.38 -3.48
C LEU A 100 -15.25 4.47 -4.50
N GLU A 101 -16.50 4.41 -4.02
CA GLU A 101 -17.71 4.60 -4.84
C GLU A 101 -17.79 6.03 -5.37
N GLU A 102 -17.45 7.02 -4.54
CA GLU A 102 -17.39 8.43 -4.96
C GLU A 102 -16.39 8.60 -6.10
N MET A 103 -15.25 7.90 -6.05
CA MET A 103 -14.31 7.87 -7.17
C MET A 103 -14.87 7.15 -8.39
N ALA A 104 -15.54 6.01 -8.22
CA ALA A 104 -16.17 5.26 -9.30
C ALA A 104 -17.24 6.09 -10.04
N MET A 105 -17.94 6.96 -9.32
CA MET A 105 -18.95 7.88 -9.86
C MET A 105 -18.39 9.24 -10.27
N CYS A 106 -17.09 9.49 -10.09
CA CYS A 106 -16.46 10.81 -10.31
C CYS A 106 -17.08 11.94 -9.46
N GLN A 107 -17.57 11.62 -8.26
CA GLN A 107 -18.28 12.52 -7.34
C GLN A 107 -17.48 12.80 -6.05
N ILE A 108 -16.16 12.58 -6.06
CA ILE A 108 -15.36 12.86 -4.86
C ILE A 108 -15.21 14.36 -4.64
N ASP A 109 -15.33 14.78 -3.38
CA ASP A 109 -14.94 16.11 -2.95
C ASP A 109 -13.42 16.18 -2.78
N MET A 110 -12.75 16.84 -3.72
CA MET A 110 -11.30 16.98 -3.75
C MET A 110 -10.74 17.78 -2.57
N ASP A 111 -11.54 18.61 -1.91
CA ASP A 111 -11.08 19.37 -0.74
C ASP A 111 -10.90 18.48 0.48
N ARG A 112 -11.69 17.39 0.57
CA ARG A 112 -11.59 16.36 1.61
C ARG A 112 -10.45 15.37 1.38
N VAL A 113 -9.85 15.37 0.19
CA VAL A 113 -8.73 14.49 -0.14
C VAL A 113 -7.43 15.01 0.49
N ILE A 114 -6.77 14.15 1.26
CA ILE A 114 -5.44 14.43 1.84
C ILE A 114 -4.48 14.89 0.73
N PRO A 115 -3.75 16.01 0.89
CA PRO A 115 -2.93 16.61 -0.17
C PRO A 115 -2.02 15.63 -0.91
N GLY A 116 -1.39 14.69 -0.20
CA GLY A 116 -0.51 13.67 -0.78
C GLY A 116 -1.20 12.71 -1.77
N TYR A 117 -2.52 12.54 -1.69
CA TYR A 117 -3.28 11.67 -2.59
C TYR A 117 -4.01 12.42 -3.70
N ARG A 118 -4.13 13.75 -3.62
CA ARG A 118 -4.92 14.56 -4.56
C ARG A 118 -4.54 14.30 -6.02
N ARG A 119 -3.24 14.25 -6.34
CA ARG A 119 -2.77 13.99 -7.71
C ARG A 119 -3.21 12.62 -8.24
N HIS A 120 -3.17 11.59 -7.39
CA HIS A 120 -3.53 10.24 -7.78
C HIS A 120 -5.04 10.10 -7.96
N ILE A 121 -5.82 10.63 -7.01
CA ILE A 121 -7.28 10.60 -7.05
C ILE A 121 -7.81 11.45 -8.22
N SER A 122 -7.26 12.66 -8.43
CA SER A 122 -7.61 13.49 -9.57
C SER A 122 -7.35 12.77 -10.89
N HIS A 123 -6.24 12.04 -11.02
CA HIS A 123 -5.99 11.26 -12.24
C HIS A 123 -7.00 10.12 -12.43
N ALA A 124 -7.30 9.38 -11.36
CA ALA A 124 -8.29 8.29 -11.40
C ALA A 124 -9.69 8.77 -11.82
N ILE A 125 -10.02 10.02 -11.52
CA ILE A 125 -11.32 10.62 -11.88
C ILE A 125 -11.25 11.31 -13.25
N CYS A 126 -10.28 12.21 -13.46
CA CYS A 126 -10.19 13.04 -14.66
C CYS A 126 -9.73 12.27 -15.90
N CYS A 127 -8.84 11.28 -15.74
CA CYS A 127 -8.25 10.55 -16.87
C CYS A 127 -8.86 9.16 -17.05
N ASP A 128 -9.07 8.43 -15.96
CA ASP A 128 -9.64 7.08 -15.98
C ASP A 128 -11.18 7.07 -15.88
N GLN A 129 -11.80 8.22 -15.59
CA GLN A 129 -13.27 8.36 -15.46
C GLN A 129 -13.88 7.37 -14.47
N GLY A 130 -13.15 7.06 -13.39
CA GLY A 130 -13.60 6.16 -12.34
C GLY A 130 -13.68 4.69 -12.74
N LYS A 131 -13.28 4.30 -13.96
CA LYS A 131 -13.42 2.91 -14.47
C LYS A 131 -12.71 1.89 -13.60
N THR A 132 -11.51 2.22 -13.16
CA THR A 132 -10.68 1.37 -12.30
C THR A 132 -11.30 1.23 -10.91
N ALA A 133 -11.80 2.33 -10.35
CA ALA A 133 -12.51 2.30 -9.07
C ALA A 133 -13.83 1.50 -9.18
N ASN A 134 -14.57 1.66 -10.28
CA ASN A 134 -15.80 0.91 -10.54
C ASN A 134 -15.54 -0.60 -10.67
N TRP A 135 -14.49 -0.99 -11.41
CA TRP A 135 -14.04 -2.38 -11.47
C TRP A 135 -13.70 -2.94 -10.09
N ALA A 136 -12.97 -2.17 -9.28
CA ALA A 136 -12.59 -2.57 -7.92
C ALA A 136 -13.81 -2.72 -6.99
N VAL A 137 -14.81 -1.82 -7.08
CA VAL A 137 -16.08 -1.92 -6.33
C VAL A 137 -16.85 -3.16 -6.73
N ASN A 138 -16.98 -3.42 -8.04
CA ASN A 138 -17.68 -4.61 -8.54
C ASN A 138 -17.00 -5.89 -8.07
N LEU A 139 -15.66 -5.93 -8.11
CA LEU A 139 -14.88 -7.05 -7.59
C LEU A 139 -15.12 -7.23 -6.08
N PHE A 140 -15.02 -6.16 -5.29
CA PHE A 140 -15.29 -6.22 -3.86
C PHE A 140 -16.67 -6.78 -3.55
N ASN A 141 -17.71 -6.33 -4.26
CA ASN A 141 -19.08 -6.79 -4.05
C ASN A 141 -19.27 -8.26 -4.45
N GLN A 142 -18.60 -8.74 -5.50
CA GLN A 142 -18.66 -10.14 -5.93
C GLN A 142 -17.98 -11.09 -4.93
N PHE A 143 -16.86 -10.66 -4.35
CA PHE A 143 -16.07 -11.47 -3.41
C PHE A 143 -16.45 -11.23 -1.93
N SER A 144 -17.37 -10.31 -1.66
CA SER A 144 -17.92 -10.13 -0.33
C SER A 144 -18.85 -11.30 -0.03
N ALA A 145 -18.34 -12.30 0.71
CA ALA A 145 -19.18 -13.32 1.28
C ALA A 145 -20.30 -12.66 2.11
N PRO A 146 -21.55 -13.13 2.01
CA PRO A 146 -22.58 -12.73 2.96
C PRO A 146 -22.05 -12.92 4.39
N ARG A 147 -22.20 -11.91 5.25
CA ARG A 147 -21.64 -11.95 6.61
C ARG A 147 -22.00 -13.20 7.42
N HIS A 148 -23.14 -13.85 7.11
CA HIS A 148 -23.57 -15.09 7.74
C HIS A 148 -22.69 -16.31 7.35
N GLU A 149 -22.08 -16.32 6.18
CA GLU A 149 -21.23 -17.44 5.74
C GLU A 149 -19.84 -17.45 6.40
N VAL A 150 -19.40 -16.33 6.99
CA VAL A 150 -18.05 -16.19 7.59
C VAL A 150 -18.06 -16.39 9.11
N CYS A 151 -19.20 -16.17 9.77
CA CYS A 151 -19.30 -16.19 11.23
C CYS A 151 -20.06 -17.40 11.81
N ASP A 152 -20.66 -18.25 10.97
CA ASP A 152 -21.42 -19.43 11.40
C ASP A 152 -20.63 -20.75 11.31
N THR A 153 -19.29 -20.69 11.37
CA THR A 153 -18.41 -21.88 11.53
C THR A 153 -17.94 -22.07 12.95
#